data_AF-A0A8C9GIL4-F1
#
_entry.id   AF-A0A8C9GIL4-F1
#
_cell.length_a   1.000
_cell.length_b   1.000
_cell.length_c   1.000
_cell.angle_alpha   90.00
_cell.angle_beta   90.00
_cell.angle_gamma   90.00
#
_symmetry.space_group_name_H-M   'P 1'
#
loop_
_entity.id
_entity.type
_entity.pdbx_description
1 polymer ?
#
loop_
_entity_poly.entity_id
_entity_poly.type
_entity_poly.pdbx_seq_one_letter_code
_entity_poly.pdbx_strand_id
1 'polypeptide(L)'
;AAIELLEERNVAAWLEKIVGPDHPIPQYEVNPRTTEILHHLSERNRVRDRDVYLVIEDLKQKASEYKSERISRKQSCICLHKGPKLIIVVRTWTF
;
A
#
# COMPACT_ATOMS: atom_id res chain seq x y z
N ALA A 1 11.57 -31.23 16.72
CA ALA A 1 10.19 -31.74 16.92
C ALA A 1 9.16 -30.62 17.04
N ALA A 2 8.89 -30.03 18.23
CA ALA A 2 7.79 -29.06 18.37
C ALA A 2 8.01 -27.72 17.63
N ILE A 3 9.26 -27.23 17.57
CA ILE A 3 9.62 -25.99 16.86
C ILE A 3 9.54 -26.19 15.34
N GLU A 4 10.07 -27.29 14.81
CA GLU A 4 10.00 -27.61 13.37
C GLU A 4 8.56 -27.69 12.86
N LEU A 5 7.66 -28.33 13.61
CA LEU A 5 6.24 -28.40 13.26
C LEU A 5 5.54 -27.03 13.25
N LEU A 6 6.01 -26.07 14.06
CA LEU A 6 5.46 -24.72 14.06
C LEU A 6 5.92 -23.93 12.82
N GLU A 7 7.19 -24.07 12.44
CA GLU A 7 7.74 -23.44 11.24
C GLU A 7 7.07 -23.95 9.97
N GLU A 8 6.86 -25.26 9.86
CA GLU A 8 6.14 -25.88 8.73
C GLU A 8 4.73 -25.32 8.57
N ARG A 9 3.98 -25.19 9.68
CA ARG A 9 2.62 -24.64 9.67
C ARG A 9 2.60 -23.16 9.27
N ASN A 10 3.57 -22.38 9.75
CA ASN A 10 3.69 -20.97 9.39
C ASN A 10 4.01 -20.80 7.90
N VAL A 11 4.91 -21.64 7.37
CA VAL A 11 5.25 -21.67 5.95
C VAL A 11 4.03 -22.07 5.11
N ALA A 12 3.29 -23.09 5.50
CA ALA A 12 2.10 -23.53 4.78
C ALA A 12 1.03 -22.42 4.69
N ALA A 13 0.72 -21.76 5.81
CA ALA A 13 -0.22 -20.65 5.83
C ALA A 13 0.27 -19.44 5.01
N TRP A 14 1.57 -19.16 5.03
CA TRP A 14 2.16 -18.10 4.20
C TRP A 14 2.09 -18.44 2.70
N LEU A 15 2.37 -19.69 2.32
CA LEU A 15 2.27 -20.17 0.94
C LEU A 15 0.83 -20.07 0.42
N GLU A 16 -0.16 -20.47 1.22
CA GLU A 16 -1.58 -20.36 0.87
C GLU A 16 -1.97 -18.90 0.57
N LYS A 17 -1.49 -17.97 1.41
CA LYS A 17 -1.74 -16.53 1.22
C LYS A 17 -1.14 -15.98 -0.07
N ILE A 18 0.08 -16.37 -0.45
CA ILE A 18 0.79 -15.80 -1.62
C ILE A 18 0.42 -16.46 -2.95
N VAL A 19 0.17 -17.78 -2.95
CA VAL A 19 -0.14 -18.56 -4.15
C VAL A 19 -1.62 -18.42 -4.53
N GLY A 20 -2.48 -18.12 -3.54
CA GLY A 20 -3.90 -17.91 -3.73
C GLY A 20 -4.69 -19.22 -3.83
N PRO A 21 -6.02 -19.16 -3.71
CA PRO A 21 -6.89 -20.34 -3.62
C PRO A 21 -6.95 -21.19 -4.90
N ASP A 22 -6.64 -20.59 -6.06
CA ASP A 22 -6.74 -21.24 -7.38
C ASP A 22 -5.56 -22.16 -7.70
N HIS A 23 -4.51 -22.13 -6.89
CA HIS A 23 -3.28 -22.87 -7.12
C HIS A 23 -3.02 -23.75 -5.89
N PRO A 24 -3.25 -25.08 -5.99
CA PRO A 24 -2.93 -25.97 -4.88
C PRO A 24 -1.44 -25.92 -4.60
N ILE A 25 -1.07 -25.80 -3.33
CA ILE A 25 0.34 -25.91 -2.90
C ILE A 25 0.82 -27.29 -3.34
N PRO A 26 1.87 -27.39 -4.19
CA PRO A 26 2.39 -28.68 -4.60
C PRO A 26 2.74 -29.51 -3.38
N GLN A 27 2.43 -30.81 -3.39
CA GLN A 27 2.92 -31.73 -2.37
C GLN A 27 4.42 -31.89 -2.56
N TYR A 28 5.22 -30.98 -2.00
CA TYR A 28 6.66 -31.12 -1.93
C TYR A 28 7.01 -32.05 -0.79
N GLU A 29 8.08 -32.84 -0.96
CA GLU A 29 8.70 -33.53 0.15
C GLU A 29 9.24 -32.44 1.08
N VAL A 30 8.60 -32.27 2.25
CA VAL A 30 8.93 -31.24 3.24
C VAL A 30 10.30 -31.58 3.83
N ASN A 31 11.35 -31.17 3.12
CA ASN A 31 12.72 -31.31 3.58
C ASN A 31 13.00 -30.19 4.60
N PRO A 32 13.61 -30.50 5.76
CA PRO A 32 14.01 -29.49 6.74
C PRO A 32 14.72 -28.28 6.12
N ARG A 33 15.60 -28.49 5.14
CA ARG A 33 16.29 -27.42 4.41
C ARG A 33 15.32 -26.53 3.62
N THR A 34 14.32 -27.12 2.97
CA THR A 34 13.32 -26.37 2.19
C THR A 34 12.44 -25.55 3.11
N THR A 35 11.99 -26.12 4.23
CA THR A 35 11.20 -25.42 5.25
C THR A 35 11.95 -24.24 5.83
N GLU A 36 13.23 -24.41 6.18
CA GLU A 36 14.08 -23.34 6.72
C GLU A 36 14.21 -22.17 5.72
N ILE A 37 14.49 -22.48 4.45
CA ILE A 37 14.59 -21.47 3.38
C ILE A 37 13.28 -20.71 3.25
N LEU A 38 12.14 -21.42 3.19
CA LEU A 38 10.83 -20.80 3.05
C LEU A 38 10.43 -19.98 4.29
N HIS A 39 10.80 -20.43 5.48
CA HIS A 39 10.59 -19.69 6.73
C HIS A 39 11.36 -18.37 6.72
N HIS A 40 12.63 -18.37 6.32
CA HIS A 40 13.40 -17.13 6.19
C HIS A 40 12.85 -16.19 5.11
N LEU A 41 12.33 -16.75 4.00
CA LEU A 41 11.68 -15.97 2.96
C LEU A 41 10.38 -15.33 3.46
N SER A 42 9.55 -16.07 4.21
CA SER A 42 8.30 -15.55 4.74
C SER A 42 8.52 -14.41 5.73
N GLU A 43 9.52 -14.53 6.59
CA GLU A 43 9.86 -13.49 7.56
C GLU A 43 10.35 -12.20 6.86
N ARG A 44 11.21 -12.34 5.86
CA ARG A 44 11.67 -11.19 5.05
C ARG A 44 10.54 -10.53 4.28
N ASN A 45 9.63 -11.33 3.71
CA ASN A 45 8.47 -10.78 3.01
C ASN A 45 7.53 -10.05 3.96
N ARG A 46 7.32 -10.53 5.20
CA ARG A 46 6.49 -9.84 6.19
C ARG A 46 6.96 -8.42 6.49
N VAL A 47 8.27 -8.23 6.63
CA VAL A 47 8.86 -6.88 6.84
C VAL A 47 8.65 -6.01 5.60
N ARG A 48 8.98 -6.53 4.41
CA ARG A 48 8.85 -5.79 3.16
C ARG A 48 7.41 -5.43 2.82
N ASP A 49 6.46 -6.33 3.06
CA ASP A 49 5.04 -6.11 2.80
C ASP A 49 4.51 -4.94 3.63
N ARG A 50 4.97 -4.84 4.89
CA ARG A 50 4.64 -3.71 5.77
C ARG A 50 5.21 -2.40 5.22
N ASP A 51 6.48 -2.39 4.82
CA ASP A 51 7.12 -1.18 4.29
C ASP A 51 6.45 -0.72 2.99
N VAL A 52 6.14 -1.66 2.09
CA VAL A 52 5.40 -1.39 0.84
C VAL A 52 4.01 -0.84 1.13
N TYR A 53 3.29 -1.42 2.10
CA TYR A 53 1.98 -0.91 2.51
C TYR A 53 2.06 0.54 2.99
N LEU A 54 3.04 0.88 3.83
CA LEU A 54 3.25 2.25 4.31
C LEU A 54 3.54 3.23 3.17
N VAL A 55 4.37 2.84 2.21
CA VAL A 55 4.65 3.67 1.02
C VAL A 55 3.40 3.87 0.17
N ILE A 56 2.58 2.83 -0.02
CA ILE A 56 1.32 2.93 -0.77
C ILE A 56 0.35 3.89 -0.08
N GLU A 57 0.18 3.77 1.23
CA GLU A 57 -0.73 4.65 1.98
C GLU A 57 -0.25 6.11 1.98
N ASP A 58 1.05 6.35 2.15
CA ASP A 58 1.65 7.69 2.01
C ASP A 58 1.39 8.29 0.62
N LEU A 59 1.60 7.51 -0.44
CA LEU A 59 1.36 7.97 -1.82
C LEU A 59 -0.12 8.28 -2.08
N LYS A 60 -1.05 7.49 -1.52
CA LYS A 60 -2.49 7.78 -1.60
C LYS A 60 -2.84 9.08 -0.88
N GLN A 61 -2.28 9.30 0.32
CA GLN A 61 -2.50 10.52 1.07
C GLN A 61 -1.98 11.74 0.30
N LYS A 62 -0.73 11.69 -0.17
CA LYS A 62 -0.15 12.75 -1.01
C LYS A 62 -0.99 13.04 -2.25
N ALA A 63 -1.48 12.01 -2.94
CA ALA A 63 -2.37 12.19 -4.09
C ALA A 63 -3.68 12.88 -3.72
N SER A 64 -4.24 12.60 -2.53
CA SER A 64 -5.44 13.28 -2.01
C SER A 64 -5.17 14.73 -1.65
N GLU A 65 -4.02 15.02 -1.03
CA GLU A 65 -3.57 16.36 -0.68
C GLU A 65 -3.39 17.21 -1.94
N TYR A 66 -2.69 16.73 -2.97
CA TYR A 66 -2.55 17.46 -4.24
C TYR A 66 -3.89 17.71 -4.93
N LYS A 67 -4.83 16.76 -4.89
CA LYS A 67 -6.19 16.99 -5.41
C LYS A 67 -6.91 18.09 -4.62
N SER A 68 -6.81 18.05 -3.30
CA SER A 68 -7.43 19.03 -2.40
C SER A 68 -6.82 20.41 -2.56
N GLU A 69 -5.51 20.51 -2.71
CA GLU A 69 -4.80 21.76 -2.93
C GLU A 69 -5.13 22.36 -4.31
N ARG A 70 -5.28 21.52 -5.35
CA ARG A 70 -5.80 21.96 -6.66
C ARG A 70 -7.24 22.43 -6.59
N ILE A 71 -8.10 21.77 -5.80
CA ILE A 71 -9.50 22.18 -5.59
C ILE A 71 -9.56 23.46 -4.77
N SER A 72 -8.72 23.60 -3.75
CA SER A 72 -8.64 24.80 -2.90
C SER A 72 -8.10 25.99 -3.67
N ARG A 73 -7.01 25.84 -4.44
CA ARG A 73 -6.52 26.88 -5.37
C ARG A 73 -7.59 27.25 -6.39
N LYS A 74 -8.33 26.27 -6.92
CA LYS A 74 -9.50 26.57 -7.77
C LYS A 74 -10.58 27.31 -6.97
N GLN A 75 -11.00 26.87 -5.79
CA GLN A 75 -12.03 27.53 -4.97
C GLN A 75 -11.65 28.95 -4.59
N SER A 76 -10.39 29.17 -4.21
CA SER A 76 -9.80 30.50 -4.03
C SER A 76 -9.94 31.36 -5.29
N CYS A 77 -9.90 30.77 -6.47
CA CYS A 77 -10.14 31.42 -7.76
C CYS A 77 -11.62 31.40 -8.23
N ILE A 78 -12.55 30.73 -7.54
CA ILE A 78 -13.96 30.57 -7.98
C ILE A 78 -14.93 31.46 -7.16
N CYS A 79 -14.50 32.11 -6.08
CA CYS A 79 -15.37 33.00 -5.30
C CYS A 79 -14.86 34.45 -5.25
N LEU A 80 -15.10 35.22 -6.31
CA LEU A 80 -15.19 36.69 -6.25
C LEU A 80 -16.51 37.21 -6.86
N HIS A 81 -17.61 36.47 -6.70
CA HIS A 81 -18.95 36.99 -7.02
C HIS A 81 -19.99 36.55 -6.01
N LYS A 82 -20.47 37.53 -5.23
CA LYS A 82 -21.87 37.60 -4.81
C LYS A 82 -22.34 39.05 -4.94
N GLY A 83 -22.92 39.39 -6.10
CA GLY A 83 -23.54 40.70 -6.37
C GLY A 83 -23.51 41.08 -7.85
N PRO A 84 -24.54 41.78 -8.39
CA PRO A 84 -24.83 41.82 -9.82
C PRO A 84 -23.95 42.75 -10.68
N LYS A 85 -22.92 43.40 -10.15
CA LYS A 85 -22.07 44.31 -10.93
C LYS A 85 -20.60 44.21 -10.49
N LEU A 86 -19.76 43.74 -11.42
CA LEU A 86 -18.29 43.88 -11.51
C LEU A 86 -17.42 42.69 -11.01
N ILE A 87 -16.90 41.90 -11.98
CA ILE A 87 -15.81 40.93 -11.77
C ILE A 87 -14.48 41.69 -11.91
N ILE A 88 -13.71 41.86 -10.83
CA ILE A 88 -12.29 42.23 -10.92
C ILE A 88 -11.48 40.94 -10.88
N VAL A 89 -10.90 40.53 -12.00
CA VAL A 89 -9.96 39.39 -12.05
C VAL A 89 -8.60 39.89 -11.55
N VAL A 90 -8.38 39.86 -10.24
CA VAL A 90 -7.06 40.12 -9.67
C VAL A 90 -6.21 38.87 -9.91
N ARG A 91 -5.39 38.91 -10.96
CA ARG A 91 -4.36 37.90 -11.20
C ARG A 91 -3.23 38.09 -10.18
N THR A 92 -3.22 37.31 -9.11
CA THR A 92 -2.02 37.14 -8.29
C THR A 92 -1.47 35.73 -8.50
N TRP A 93 -0.48 35.63 -9.38
CA TRP A 93 0.51 34.56 -9.30
C TRP A 93 1.57 35.01 -8.30
N THR A 94 1.75 34.28 -7.22
CA THR A 94 2.97 34.34 -6.41
C THR A 94 3.78 33.10 -6.74
N PHE A 95 5.01 33.33 -7.23
CA PHE A 95 6.03 32.32 -7.51
C PHE A 95 6.52 31.64 -6.23
#